data_AF-Q94KY3-F1
#
_entry.id   AF-Q94KY3-F1
#
_cell.length_a   1.000
_cell.length_b   1.000
_cell.length_c   1.000
_cell.angle_alpha   90.00
_cell.angle_beta   90.00
_cell.angle_gamma   90.00
#
_symmetry.space_group_name_H-M   'P 1'
#
loop_
_entity.id
_entity.type
_entity.pdbx_description
1 polymer ?
#
loop_
_entity_poly.entity_id
_entity_poly.type
_entity_poly.pdbx_seq_one_letter_code
_entity_poly.pdbx_strand_id
1 'polypeptide(L)'
;GDPKAIPWTNISPLKSAADAWCHLDVHQGDVVAWPTNLGWMMGPWLVYASLINGACMALYNGSPLGPAFAKFVQDAEVTMLGVIPSIVRTW
;
A
#
# COMPACT_ATOMS: atom_id res chain seq x y z
N GLY A 1 13.63 25.45 -1.94
CA GLY A 1 13.39 25.26 -3.38
C GLY A 1 11.99 24.73 -3.54
N ASP A 2 11.35 25.03 -4.66
CA ASP A 2 9.94 24.67 -4.86
C ASP A 2 9.75 23.15 -5.07
N PRO A 3 8.57 22.60 -4.73
CA PRO A 3 8.25 21.19 -4.98
C PRO A 3 8.41 20.83 -6.46
N LYS A 4 9.05 19.69 -6.72
CA LYS A 4 9.23 19.17 -8.09
C LYS A 4 8.21 18.08 -8.38
N ALA A 5 7.58 18.14 -9.54
CA ALA A 5 6.76 17.03 -10.04
C ALA A 5 7.67 15.91 -10.56
N ILE A 6 7.41 14.67 -10.13
CA ILE A 6 8.10 13.48 -10.64
C ILE A 6 7.23 12.88 -11.74
N PRO A 7 7.66 12.91 -13.02
CA PRO A 7 6.87 12.39 -14.12
C PRO A 7 6.82 10.85 -14.07
N TRP A 8 5.64 10.28 -14.25
CA TRP A 8 5.43 8.85 -14.35
C TRP A 8 5.00 8.51 -15.78
N THR A 9 5.44 7.36 -16.28
CA THR A 9 5.06 6.85 -17.60
C THR A 9 4.22 5.58 -17.42
N ASN A 10 3.76 5.02 -18.53
CA ASN A 10 3.06 3.73 -18.55
C ASN A 10 3.92 2.55 -18.05
N ILE A 11 5.23 2.72 -17.86
CA ILE A 11 6.14 1.69 -17.34
C ILE A 11 6.15 1.68 -15.80
N SER A 12 5.89 2.82 -15.15
CA SER A 12 5.91 2.93 -13.68
C SER A 12 4.94 1.96 -12.97
N PRO A 13 3.70 1.74 -13.46
CA PRO A 13 2.81 0.72 -12.90
C PRO A 13 3.38 -0.70 -12.97
N LEU A 14 4.01 -1.07 -14.11
CA LEU A 14 4.60 -2.40 -14.29
C LEU A 14 5.75 -2.64 -13.32
N LYS A 15 6.58 -1.63 -13.08
CA LYS A 15 7.66 -1.71 -12.08
C LYS A 15 7.10 -1.87 -10.66
N SER A 16 6.04 -1.14 -10.32
CA SER A 16 5.38 -1.23 -9.00
C SER A 16 4.81 -2.62 -8.76
N ALA A 17 4.15 -3.19 -9.77
CA ALA A 17 3.61 -4.56 -9.73
C ALA A 17 4.73 -5.60 -9.58
N ALA A 18 5.80 -5.49 -10.36
CA ALA A 18 6.95 -6.37 -10.28
C ALA A 18 7.63 -6.28 -8.90
N ASP A 19 7.75 -5.10 -8.30
CA ASP A 19 8.32 -4.95 -6.95
C ASP A 19 7.47 -5.61 -5.88
N ALA A 20 6.14 -5.47 -5.97
CA ALA A 20 5.23 -6.12 -5.04
C ALA A 20 5.28 -7.65 -5.16
N TRP A 21 5.32 -8.17 -6.39
CA TRP A 21 5.41 -9.62 -6.63
C TRP A 21 6.77 -10.19 -6.18
N CYS A 22 7.88 -9.58 -6.60
CA CYS A 22 9.23 -10.09 -6.35
C CYS A 22 9.69 -9.91 -4.89
N HIS A 23 9.37 -8.77 -4.26
CA HIS A 23 9.96 -8.40 -2.97
C HIS A 23 9.00 -8.50 -1.79
N LEU A 24 7.69 -8.46 -2.05
CA LEU A 24 6.65 -8.47 -1.01
C LEU A 24 5.71 -9.67 -1.14
N ASP A 25 6.00 -10.58 -2.07
CA ASP A 25 5.27 -11.84 -2.28
C ASP A 25 3.76 -11.63 -2.50
N VAL A 26 3.39 -10.53 -3.20
CA VAL A 26 1.99 -10.24 -3.52
C VAL A 26 1.55 -11.04 -4.74
N HIS A 27 0.58 -11.92 -4.54
CA HIS A 27 -0.02 -12.80 -5.55
C HIS A 27 -1.52 -12.56 -5.71
N GLN A 28 -2.11 -13.27 -6.66
CA GLN A 28 -3.55 -13.26 -6.88
C GLN A 28 -4.29 -13.74 -5.62
N GLY A 29 -5.33 -12.98 -5.23
CA GLY A 29 -6.15 -13.29 -4.06
C GLY A 29 -5.63 -12.71 -2.74
N ASP A 30 -4.42 -12.14 -2.71
CA ASP A 30 -3.93 -11.42 -1.54
C ASP A 30 -4.73 -10.17 -1.24
N VAL A 31 -4.69 -9.73 0.02
CA VAL A 31 -5.27 -8.46 0.48
C VAL A 31 -4.16 -7.55 0.94
N VAL A 32 -3.93 -6.47 0.19
CA VAL A 32 -2.85 -5.53 0.41
C VAL A 32 -3.36 -4.25 1.07
N ALA A 33 -2.80 -3.89 2.22
CA ALA A 33 -3.08 -2.63 2.90
C ALA A 33 -1.80 -1.83 3.13
N TRP A 34 -1.86 -0.52 2.86
CA TRP A 34 -0.82 0.42 3.28
C TRP A 34 -1.48 1.68 3.83
N PRO A 35 -1.21 2.10 5.09
CA PRO A 35 -1.77 3.31 5.66
C PRO A 35 -1.05 4.53 5.06
N THR A 36 -1.51 4.95 3.88
CA THR A 36 -1.01 6.08 3.11
C THR A 36 -2.18 6.88 2.54
N ASN A 37 -1.90 8.04 1.94
CA ASN A 37 -2.89 8.75 1.13
C ASN A 37 -2.46 8.75 -0.35
N LEU A 38 -3.42 8.96 -1.25
CA LEU A 38 -3.19 8.89 -2.70
C LEU A 38 -2.27 9.99 -3.26
N GLY A 39 -1.97 11.03 -2.47
CA GLY A 39 -1.04 12.10 -2.86
C GLY A 39 0.44 11.76 -2.61
N TRP A 40 0.74 10.73 -1.81
CA TRP A 40 2.11 10.23 -1.65
C TRP A 40 2.43 9.15 -2.67
N MET A 41 3.72 8.94 -2.94
CA MET A 41 4.19 7.91 -3.88
C MET A 41 3.61 6.51 -3.59
N MET A 42 3.43 6.16 -2.32
CA MET A 42 2.88 4.86 -1.93
C MET A 42 1.40 4.68 -2.29
N GLY A 43 0.65 5.75 -2.55
CA GLY A 43 -0.75 5.68 -2.95
C GLY A 43 -0.93 5.05 -4.34
N PRO A 44 -0.39 5.65 -5.41
CA PRO A 44 -0.40 5.02 -6.73
C PRO A 44 0.34 3.68 -6.76
N TRP A 45 1.42 3.51 -5.98
CA TRP A 45 2.09 2.22 -5.84
C TRP A 45 1.12 1.16 -5.33
N LEU A 46 0.34 1.43 -4.28
CA LEU A 46 -0.63 0.50 -3.70
C LEU A 46 -1.68 0.07 -4.74
N VAL A 47 -2.18 1.00 -5.54
CA VAL A 47 -3.14 0.73 -6.62
C VAL A 47 -2.53 -0.21 -7.66
N TYR A 48 -1.31 0.05 -8.12
CA TYR A 48 -0.66 -0.75 -9.15
C TYR A 48 -0.20 -2.11 -8.62
N ALA A 49 0.43 -2.13 -7.45
CA ALA A 49 0.93 -3.33 -6.77
C ALA A 49 -0.16 -4.35 -6.51
N SER A 50 -1.36 -3.90 -6.12
CA SER A 50 -2.49 -4.79 -5.86
C SER A 50 -3.18 -5.22 -7.15
N LEU A 51 -3.71 -4.27 -7.91
CA LEU A 51 -4.65 -4.58 -8.99
C LEU A 51 -4.00 -5.29 -10.19
N ILE A 52 -2.74 -4.97 -10.52
CA ILE A 52 -2.03 -5.65 -11.63
C ILE A 52 -1.69 -7.09 -11.26
N ASN A 53 -1.36 -7.36 -9.99
CA ASN A 53 -1.06 -8.72 -9.50
C ASN A 53 -2.33 -9.55 -9.21
N GLY A 54 -3.53 -9.02 -9.46
CA GLY A 54 -4.78 -9.71 -9.18
C GLY A 54 -5.11 -9.81 -7.68
N ALA A 55 -4.50 -8.96 -6.86
CA ALA A 55 -4.79 -8.84 -5.44
C ALA A 55 -5.91 -7.81 -5.18
N CYS A 56 -6.42 -7.82 -3.95
CA CYS A 56 -7.38 -6.86 -3.42
C CYS A 56 -6.66 -5.72 -2.70
N MET A 57 -7.13 -4.48 -2.90
CA MET A 57 -6.65 -3.32 -2.16
C MET A 57 -7.56 -3.01 -0.97
N ALA A 58 -7.01 -3.07 0.24
CA ALA A 58 -7.70 -2.72 1.47
C ALA A 58 -7.43 -1.25 1.84
N LEU A 59 -8.50 -0.44 1.91
CA LEU A 59 -8.43 0.99 2.20
C LEU A 59 -9.02 1.30 3.58
N TYR A 60 -8.19 1.81 4.48
CA TYR A 60 -8.62 2.30 5.77
C TYR A 60 -8.75 3.83 5.77
N ASN A 61 -9.93 4.34 6.10
CA ASN A 61 -10.16 5.78 6.25
C ASN A 61 -10.12 6.17 7.73
N GLY A 62 -8.95 6.59 8.20
CA GLY A 62 -8.77 7.03 9.58
C GLY A 62 -7.30 7.02 10.00
N SER A 63 -7.06 7.28 11.30
CA SER A 63 -5.71 7.22 11.87
C SER A 63 -5.26 5.76 12.07
N PRO A 64 -4.07 5.36 11.59
CA PRO A 64 -3.53 4.02 11.80
C PRO A 64 -2.93 3.82 13.21
N LEU A 65 -2.98 4.82 14.08
CA LEU A 65 -2.34 4.77 15.40
C LEU A 65 -3.22 4.14 16.50
N GLY A 66 -4.49 3.85 16.21
CA GLY A 66 -5.45 3.34 17.16
C GLY A 66 -5.84 1.88 16.94
N PRO A 67 -6.49 1.23 17.92
CA PRO A 67 -6.92 -0.17 17.84
C PRO A 67 -7.92 -0.44 16.70
N ALA A 68 -8.64 0.58 16.24
CA ALA A 68 -9.54 0.47 15.10
C ALA A 68 -8.82 0.07 13.80
N PHE A 69 -7.56 0.48 13.62
CA PHE A 69 -6.76 0.08 12.47
C PHE A 69 -6.35 -1.39 12.55
N ALA A 70 -5.91 -1.86 13.72
CA ALA A 70 -5.60 -3.27 13.92
C ALA A 70 -6.84 -4.16 13.71
N LYS A 71 -8.01 -3.71 14.18
CA LYS A 71 -9.28 -4.38 13.90
C LYS A 71 -9.62 -4.40 12.41
N PHE A 72 -9.40 -3.30 11.69
CA PHE A 72 -9.58 -3.28 10.23
C PHE A 72 -8.65 -4.29 9.54
N VAL A 73 -7.36 -4.31 9.90
CA VAL A 73 -6.38 -5.26 9.34
C VAL A 73 -6.84 -6.71 9.55
N GLN A 74 -7.36 -7.01 10.74
CA GLN A 74 -7.90 -8.33 11.07
C GLN A 74 -9.19 -8.64 10.29
N ASP A 75 -10.19 -7.75 10.33
CA ASP A 75 -11.51 -7.97 9.73
C ASP A 75 -11.45 -8.02 8.19
N ALA A 76 -10.49 -7.31 7.58
CA ALA A 76 -10.26 -7.31 6.14
C ALA A 76 -9.32 -8.44 5.68
N GLU A 77 -8.82 -9.27 6.60
CA GLU A 77 -7.92 -10.40 6.31
C GLU A 77 -6.67 -9.97 5.50
N VAL A 78 -6.05 -8.85 5.88
CA VAL A 78 -4.87 -8.31 5.19
C VAL A 78 -3.73 -9.33 5.22
N THR A 79 -3.25 -9.74 4.04
CA THR A 79 -2.14 -10.68 3.88
C THR A 79 -0.80 -9.97 3.68
N MET A 80 -0.81 -8.75 3.15
CA MET A 80 0.38 -7.88 3.06
C MET A 80 0.08 -6.50 3.64
N LEU A 81 0.70 -6.19 4.78
CA LEU A 81 0.57 -4.91 5.47
C LEU A 81 1.86 -4.09 5.36
N GLY A 82 1.80 -2.98 4.65
CA GLY A 82 2.84 -1.96 4.68
C GLY A 82 2.71 -1.04 5.89
N VAL A 83 3.84 -0.60 6.45
CA VAL A 83 3.89 0.34 7.59
C VAL A 83 5.06 1.32 7.43
N ILE A 84 5.11 2.34 8.28
CA ILE A 84 6.26 3.23 8.41
C ILE A 84 6.80 3.21 9.86
N PRO A 85 8.09 3.52 10.09
CA PRO A 85 8.69 3.43 11.43
C PRO A 85 7.98 4.24 12.52
N SER A 86 7.38 5.38 12.19
CA SER A 86 6.66 6.21 13.17
C SER A 86 5.36 5.57 13.65
N ILE A 87 4.67 4.82 12.78
CA ILE A 87 3.47 4.05 13.15
C ILE A 87 3.89 2.93 14.12
N VAL A 88 4.89 2.13 13.73
CA VAL A 88 5.38 1.00 14.52
C VAL A 88 5.88 1.45 15.90
N ARG A 89 6.55 2.61 15.98
CA ARG A 89 7.01 3.19 17.25
C ARG A 89 5.87 3.49 18.23
N THR A 90 4.68 3.76 17.72
CA THR A 90 3.52 4.16 18.52
C THR A 90 2.72 2.97 19.04
N TRP A 91 2.91 1.79 18.44
CA TRP A 91 2.22 0.54 18.78
C TRP A 91 2.93 -0.26 19.87
#